data_AF-A0A817MFC4-F1
#
_entry.id   AF-A0A817MFC4-F1
#
_cell.length_a   1.000
_cell.length_b   1.000
_cell.length_c   1.000
_cell.angle_alpha   90.00
_cell.angle_beta   90.00
_cell.angle_gamma   90.00
#
_symmetry.space_group_name_H-M   'P 1'
#
loop_
_entity.id
_entity.type
_entity.pdbx_description
1 polymer ?
#
loop_
_entity_poly.entity_id
_entity_poly.type
_entity_poly.pdbx_seq_one_letter_code
_entity_poly.pdbx_strand_id
1 'polypeptide(L)' 'MDYIDENRLQEKSRRRQQSQTKHYSDKRRFGFIDIEKEDLPPEHIRKIIRDRGDMTNKKFHHDKHIFLGALKYMPHVILK' A
#
# COMPACT_ATOMS: atom_id res chain seq x y z
N MET A 1 -34.06 37.40 19.60
CA MET A 1 -32.61 37.48 19.38
C MET A 1 -32.04 36.16 19.82
N ASP A 2 -31.85 35.24 18.87
CA ASP A 2 -31.34 33.91 19.18
C ASP A 2 -29.91 34.02 19.68
N TYR A 3 -29.71 33.80 20.98
CA TYR A 3 -28.40 33.79 21.61
C TYR A 3 -27.64 32.59 21.06
N ILE A 4 -26.69 32.86 20.17
CA ILE A 4 -25.81 31.83 19.63
C ILE A 4 -24.91 31.37 20.78
N ASP A 5 -25.17 30.17 21.28
CA ASP A 5 -24.35 29.50 22.29
C ASP A 5 -22.90 29.41 21.82
N GLU A 6 -21.99 30.08 22.52
CA GLU A 6 -20.57 30.14 22.19
C GLU A 6 -19.94 28.75 22.07
N ASN A 7 -20.42 27.78 22.85
CA ASN A 7 -19.96 26.39 22.78
C ASN A 7 -20.28 25.74 21.42
N ARG A 8 -21.47 26.01 20.87
CA ARG A 8 -21.86 25.51 19.54
C ARG A 8 -21.03 26.14 18.43
N LEU A 9 -20.66 27.42 18.59
CA LEU A 9 -19.82 28.12 17.61
C LEU A 9 -18.38 27.60 17.63
N GLN A 10 -17.82 27.39 18.82
CA GLN A 10 -16.49 26.79 18.98
C GLN A 10 -16.42 25.38 18.40
N GLU A 11 -17.43 24.54 18.68
CA GLU A 11 -17.45 23.17 18.15
C GLU A 11 -17.59 23.15 16.61
N LYS A 12 -18.38 24.06 16.04
CA LYS A 12 -18.49 24.22 14.58
C LYS A 12 -17.17 24.66 13.96
N SER A 13 -16.48 25.63 14.59
CA SER A 13 -15.17 26.10 14.16
C SER A 13 -14.13 24.97 14.19
N ARG A 14 -14.08 24.22 15.30
CA ARG A 14 -13.19 23.08 15.49
C ARG A 14 -13.40 22.00 14.42
N ARG A 15 -14.66 21.64 14.14
CA ARG A 15 -15.01 20.67 13.09
C ARG A 15 -14.57 21.15 11.71
N ARG A 16 -14.80 22.43 11.40
CA ARG A 16 -14.40 23.03 10.12
C ARG A 16 -12.87 23.00 9.97
N GLN A 17 -12.14 23.36 11.02
CA GLN A 17 -10.68 23.31 11.02
C GLN A 17 -10.18 21.88 10.78
N GLN A 18 -10.70 20.89 11.50
CA GLN A 18 -10.31 19.48 11.33
C GLN A 18 -10.58 18.96 9.91
N SER A 19 -11.76 19.26 9.35
CA SER A 19 -12.10 18.86 7.99
C SER A 19 -11.19 19.54 6.97
N GLN A 20 -10.88 20.84 7.15
CA GLN A 20 -9.98 21.57 6.28
C GLN A 20 -8.57 20.98 6.31
N THR A 21 -8.01 20.73 7.49
CA THR A 21 -6.67 20.14 7.62
C THR A 21 -6.59 18.75 7.00
N LYS A 22 -7.66 17.95 7.09
CA LYS A 22 -7.73 16.62 6.47
C LYS A 22 -7.89 16.68 4.94
N HIS A 23 -8.69 17.61 4.44
CA HIS A 23 -8.94 17.74 2.99
C HIS A 23 -7.71 18.26 2.24
N TYR A 24 -6.99 19.21 2.84
CA TYR A 24 -5.84 19.88 2.23
C TYR A 24 -4.49 19.37 2.76
N SER A 25 -4.49 18.18 3.39
CA SER A 25 -3.24 17.52 3.80
C SER A 25 -2.37 17.24 2.56
N ASP A 26 -1.05 17.34 2.71
CA ASP A 26 -0.10 17.18 1.59
C ASP A 26 -0.22 15.83 0.87
N LYS A 27 -0.63 14.77 1.58
CA LYS A 27 -0.94 13.43 1.03
C LYS A 27 -2.06 13.41 -0.01
N ARG A 28 -2.90 14.45 -0.07
CA ARG A 28 -4.03 14.58 -1.00
C ARG A 28 -3.78 15.61 -2.09
N ARG A 29 -2.58 16.23 -2.13
CA ARG A 29 -2.22 17.15 -3.20
C ARG A 29 -2.07 16.39 -4.51
N PHE A 30 -2.43 17.05 -5.61
CA PHE A 30 -2.19 16.52 -6.93
C PHE A 30 -0.67 16.32 -7.15
N GLY A 31 -0.27 15.16 -7.64
CA GLY A 31 1.14 14.81 -7.80
C GLY A 31 1.84 14.34 -6.51
N PHE A 32 1.09 14.07 -5.43
CA PHE A 32 1.66 13.41 -4.26
C PHE A 32 2.17 12.02 -4.65
N ILE A 33 3.47 11.81 -4.46
CA ILE A 33 4.12 10.50 -4.61
C ILE A 33 4.03 9.82 -3.25
N ASP A 34 3.43 8.63 -3.24
CA ASP A 34 3.24 7.85 -2.04
C ASP A 34 4.57 7.40 -1.43
N ILE A 35 4.47 6.85 -0.22
CA ILE A 35 5.62 6.34 0.54
C ILE A 35 6.41 5.33 -0.29
N GLU A 36 7.73 5.47 -0.26
CA GLU A 36 8.67 4.56 -0.91
C GLU A 36 8.51 3.13 -0.35
N LYS A 37 8.71 2.12 -1.21
CA LYS A 37 8.63 0.72 -0.78
C LYS A 37 9.81 0.41 0.13
N GLU A 38 9.55 0.22 1.40
CA GLU A 38 10.54 -0.26 2.35
C GLU A 38 10.92 -1.72 2.08
N ASP A 39 12.17 -2.07 2.37
CA ASP A 39 12.68 -3.43 2.20
C ASP A 39 12.01 -4.40 3.18
N LEU A 40 11.53 -5.52 2.64
CA LEU A 40 10.92 -6.58 3.42
C LEU A 40 11.99 -7.45 4.10
N PRO A 41 11.69 -8.06 5.26
CA PRO A 41 12.59 -9.02 5.89
C PRO A 41 12.97 -10.16 4.92
N PRO A 42 14.24 -10.59 4.90
CA PRO A 42 14.72 -11.61 3.94
C PRO A 42 14.02 -12.97 4.11
N GLU A 43 13.54 -13.27 5.33
CA GLU A 43 12.77 -14.48 5.64
C GLU A 43 11.49 -14.60 4.82
N HIS A 44 10.89 -13.48 4.41
CA HIS A 44 9.67 -13.49 3.62
C HIS A 44 9.88 -14.21 2.27
N ILE A 45 10.92 -13.83 1.53
CA ILE A 45 11.25 -14.43 0.23
C ILE A 45 11.72 -15.88 0.41
N ARG A 46 12.56 -16.14 1.42
CA ARG A 46 13.03 -17.51 1.71
C ARG A 46 11.89 -18.48 1.97
N LYS A 47 10.90 -18.05 2.76
CA LYS A 47 9.72 -18.85 3.07
C LYS A 47 8.88 -19.09 1.82
N ILE A 48 8.63 -18.07 1.00
CA ILE A 48 7.86 -18.21 -0.24
C ILE A 48 8.50 -19.24 -1.18
N ILE A 49 9.82 -19.17 -1.37
CA ILE A 49 10.53 -20.11 -2.25
C ILE A 49 10.46 -21.54 -1.68
N ARG A 50 10.67 -21.70 -0.37
CA ARG A 50 10.60 -23.01 0.30
C ARG A 50 9.21 -23.63 0.21
N ASP A 51 8.16 -22.85 0.49
CA ASP A 51 6.79 -23.33 0.54
C ASP A 51 6.28 -23.74 -0.86
N ARG A 52 6.72 -23.03 -1.91
CA ARG A 52 6.33 -23.29 -3.31
C ARG A 52 7.12 -24.45 -3.92
N GLY A 53 8.40 -24.58 -3.56
CA GLY A 53 9.26 -25.71 -3.95
C GLY A 53 9.22 -25.99 -5.45
N ASP A 54 8.91 -27.24 -5.80
CA ASP A 54 8.83 -27.75 -7.18
C ASP A 54 7.46 -27.53 -7.85
N MET A 55 6.57 -26.75 -7.23
CA MET A 55 5.23 -26.44 -7.73
C MET A 55 4.34 -27.68 -7.98
N THR A 56 4.66 -28.85 -7.41
CA THR A 56 3.84 -30.06 -7.57
C THR A 56 2.52 -29.97 -6.79
N ASN A 57 2.53 -29.29 -5.64
CA ASN A 57 1.36 -29.14 -4.77
C ASN A 57 0.21 -28.38 -5.48
N LYS A 58 -0.99 -28.97 -5.46
CA LYS A 58 -2.22 -28.40 -6.04
C LYS A 58 -2.57 -27.00 -5.51
N LYS A 59 -2.17 -26.69 -4.26
CA LYS A 59 -2.38 -25.38 -3.63
C LYS A 59 -1.83 -24.22 -4.48
N PHE A 60 -0.73 -24.43 -5.18
CA PHE A 60 -0.04 -23.39 -5.96
C PHE A 60 -0.33 -23.48 -7.47
N HIS A 61 -1.43 -24.13 -7.88
CA HIS A 61 -1.77 -24.30 -9.29
C HIS A 61 -1.89 -22.97 -10.04
N HIS A 62 -2.49 -21.94 -9.43
CA HIS A 62 -2.65 -20.62 -10.04
C HIS A 62 -1.30 -19.95 -10.36
N ASP A 63 -0.31 -20.17 -9.50
CA ASP A 63 1.01 -19.54 -9.63
C ASP A 63 1.86 -20.20 -10.73
N LYS A 64 1.56 -21.43 -11.15
CA LYS A 64 2.37 -22.18 -12.16
C LYS A 64 2.52 -21.41 -13.47
N HIS A 65 1.44 -20.82 -13.97
CA HIS A 65 1.47 -20.03 -15.21
C HIS A 65 2.31 -18.77 -15.07
N ILE A 66 2.31 -18.15 -13.88
CA ILE A 66 3.09 -16.94 -13.59
C ILE A 66 4.59 -17.29 -13.60
N PHE A 67 4.99 -18.40 -12.97
CA PHE A 67 6.39 -18.88 -13.00
C PHE A 67 6.88 -19.16 -14.43
N LEU A 68 6.04 -19.76 -15.27
CA LEU A 68 6.38 -19.97 -16.69
C LEU A 68 6.52 -18.64 -17.44
N GLY A 69 5.66 -17.66 -17.20
CA GLY A 69 5.77 -16.33 -17.81
C GLY A 69 7.04 -15.58 -17.38
N ALA A 70 7.46 -15.75 -16.13
CA ALA A 70 8.67 -15.16 -15.59
C ALA A 70 9.95 -15.68 -16.26
N LEU A 71 9.93 -16.88 -16.85
CA LEU A 71 11.07 -17.48 -17.57
C LEU A 71 11.62 -16.57 -18.67
N LYS A 72 10.75 -15.77 -19.31
CA LYS A 72 11.13 -14.77 -20.31
C LYS A 72 12.21 -13.81 -19.80
N TYR A 73 12.21 -13.50 -18.51
CA TYR A 73 13.13 -12.54 -17.89
C TYR A 73 14.38 -13.19 -17.28
N MET A 74 14.56 -14.51 -17.38
CA MET A 74 15.74 -15.20 -16.87
C MET A 74 17.06 -14.59 -17.35
N PRO A 75 17.25 -14.25 -18.65
CA PRO A 75 18.51 -13.65 -19.10
C PRO A 75 18.81 -12.33 -18.39
N HIS A 76 17.80 -11.50 -18.14
CA HIS A 76 17.97 -10.23 -17.44
C HIS A 76 18.39 -10.44 -15.98
N VAL A 77 17.82 -11.45 -15.31
CA VAL A 77 18.14 -11.77 -13.90
C VAL A 77 19.53 -12.36 -13.76
N ILE A 78 20.01 -13.13 -14.73
CA ILE A 78 21.37 -13.73 -14.71
C ILE A 78 22.45 -12.66 -14.95
N LEU A 79 22.17 -11.67 -15.80
CA LEU A 79 23.13 -10.62 -16.17
C LEU A 79 23.18 -9.42 -15.21
N LYS A 80 22.14 -9.24 -14.40
CA LYS A 80 22.02 -8.12 -13.46
C LYS A 80 22.83 -8.36 -12.20
#